data_AF-A0A1M5IWP1-F1
#
_entry.id   AF-A0A1M5IWP1-F1
#
_cell.length_a   1.000
_cell.length_b   1.000
_cell.length_c   1.000
_cell.angle_alpha   90.00
_cell.angle_beta   90.00
_cell.angle_gamma   90.00
#
_symmetry.space_group_name_H-M   'P 1'
#
loop_
_entity.id
_entity.type
_entity.pdbx_description
1 polymer ?
#
loop_
_entity_poly.entity_id
_entity_poly.type
_entity_poly.pdbx_seq_one_letter_code
_entity_poly.pdbx_strand_id
1 'polypeptide(L)'
;MTKTGPIIIIEENVEDRNLFAQIFWEFNLSNELLYFNTLNETQDYIASNKTELFLLFSNVLQFHEENKQDNYKNYNSICLEFNCPCLFYSIQHANCFIIDTYSIPTQSYFITPFDEEKFKSVLNSIVEYWLGKKSVQNDEIPKSEKESKFIKKPS
;
A
#
# COMPACT_ATOMS: atom_id res chain seq x y z
N MET A 1 -5.43 5.30 15.53
CA MET A 1 -4.33 4.66 14.78
C MET A 1 -3.12 4.57 15.67
N THR A 2 -2.59 3.37 15.80
CA THR A 2 -1.53 3.05 16.76
C THR A 2 -0.20 3.02 16.04
N LYS A 3 0.69 3.96 16.36
CA LYS A 3 1.98 4.12 15.67
C LYS A 3 2.99 3.04 16.02
N THR A 4 2.76 2.31 17.11
CA THR A 4 3.62 1.24 17.63
C THR A 4 3.05 -0.15 17.36
N GLY A 5 1.90 -0.24 16.68
CA GLY A 5 1.26 -1.51 16.36
C GLY A 5 2.04 -2.30 15.30
N PRO A 6 1.77 -3.59 15.12
CA PRO A 6 2.43 -4.36 14.08
C PRO A 6 2.05 -3.85 12.69
N ILE A 7 2.92 -4.13 11.74
CA ILE A 7 2.70 -3.92 10.32
C ILE A 7 2.43 -5.29 9.69
N ILE A 8 1.29 -5.42 9.03
CA ILE A 8 0.89 -6.65 8.33
C ILE A 8 1.31 -6.59 6.87
N ILE A 9 1.94 -7.64 6.37
CA ILE A 9 2.27 -7.86 4.96
C ILE A 9 1.56 -9.14 4.48
N ILE A 10 0.65 -9.00 3.51
CA ILE A 10 -0.05 -10.12 2.86
C ILE A 10 0.62 -10.39 1.51
N GLU A 11 1.44 -11.44 1.49
CA GLU A 11 2.31 -11.82 0.37
C GLU A 11 2.53 -13.32 0.37
N GLU A 12 2.35 -14.02 -0.75
CA GLU A 12 2.61 -15.46 -0.83
C GLU A 12 4.07 -15.75 -1.21
N ASN A 13 4.72 -14.83 -1.92
CA ASN A 13 6.09 -14.99 -2.39
C ASN A 13 7.11 -14.71 -1.27
N VAL A 14 7.93 -15.72 -0.94
CA VAL A 14 8.95 -15.62 0.12
C VAL A 14 10.03 -14.59 -0.17
N GLU A 15 10.46 -14.44 -1.42
CA GLU A 15 11.47 -13.44 -1.80
C GLU A 15 10.93 -12.03 -1.63
N ASP A 16 9.68 -11.80 -2.00
CA ASP A 16 9.00 -10.51 -1.81
C ASP A 16 8.85 -10.18 -0.31
N ARG A 17 8.59 -11.17 0.55
CA ARG A 17 8.60 -10.98 2.01
C ARG A 17 9.99 -10.61 2.53
N ASN A 18 11.04 -11.27 2.03
CA ASN A 18 12.42 -10.98 2.42
C ASN A 18 12.81 -9.56 2.04
N LEU A 19 12.38 -9.08 0.87
CA LEU A 19 12.55 -7.69 0.45
C LEU A 19 11.89 -6.72 1.44
N PHE A 20 10.64 -6.97 1.85
CA PHE A 20 10.00 -6.17 2.90
C PHE A 20 10.78 -6.22 4.21
N ALA A 21 11.21 -7.40 4.64
CA ALA A 21 11.97 -7.57 5.89
C ALA A 21 13.27 -6.75 5.87
N GLN A 22 14.02 -6.80 4.77
CA GLN A 22 15.24 -6.03 4.58
C GLN A 22 14.94 -4.53 4.63
N ILE A 23 13.98 -4.04 3.85
CA ILE A 23 13.62 -2.62 3.80
C ILE A 23 13.22 -2.10 5.18
N PHE A 24 12.34 -2.81 5.89
CA PHE A 24 11.85 -2.38 7.20
C PHE A 24 12.90 -2.51 8.31
N TRP A 25 13.83 -3.46 8.19
CA TRP A 25 15.02 -3.53 9.05
C TRP A 25 15.89 -2.27 8.87
N GLU A 26 16.12 -1.83 7.63
CA GLU A 26 16.89 -0.63 7.33
C GLU A 26 16.20 0.66 7.82
N PHE A 27 14.87 0.69 7.89
CA PHE A 27 14.12 1.80 8.48
C PHE A 27 14.25 1.90 10.01
N ASN A 28 14.77 0.84 10.65
CA ASN A 28 14.96 0.76 12.11
C ASN A 28 13.66 1.08 12.88
N LEU A 29 12.53 0.50 12.43
CA LEU A 29 11.25 0.63 13.11
C LEU A 29 11.16 -0.37 14.28
N SER A 30 10.48 0.04 15.36
CA SER A 30 10.18 -0.85 16.49
C SER A 30 8.91 -1.67 16.27
N ASN A 31 8.19 -1.44 15.18
CA ASN A 31 6.97 -2.17 14.82
C ASN A 31 7.32 -3.61 14.43
N GLU A 32 6.59 -4.57 14.98
CA GLU A 32 6.70 -5.97 14.55
C GLU A 32 6.16 -6.13 13.11
N LEU A 33 6.83 -6.95 12.30
CA LEU A 33 6.37 -7.32 10.96
C LEU A 33 5.68 -8.69 11.04
N LEU A 34 4.41 -8.74 10.67
CA LEU A 34 3.62 -9.96 10.59
C LEU A 34 3.33 -10.30 9.13
N TYR A 35 3.54 -11.55 8.75
CA TYR A 35 3.38 -12.02 7.37
C TYR A 35 2.26 -13.04 7.28
N PHE A 36 1.40 -12.89 6.26
CA PHE A 36 0.33 -13.83 5.94
C PHE A 36 0.37 -14.16 4.46
N ASN A 37 -0.03 -15.38 4.09
CA ASN A 37 -0.15 -15.76 2.69
C ASN A 37 -1.42 -15.14 2.10
N THR A 38 -2.52 -15.14 2.87
CA THR A 38 -3.84 -14.77 2.35
C THR A 38 -4.60 -13.80 3.24
N LEU A 39 -5.58 -13.11 2.64
CA LEU A 39 -6.55 -12.29 3.37
C LEU A 39 -7.34 -13.09 4.41
N ASN A 40 -7.64 -14.37 4.14
CA ASN A 40 -8.36 -15.23 5.07
C ASN A 40 -7.52 -15.55 6.31
N GLU A 41 -6.25 -15.93 6.12
CA GLU A 41 -5.33 -16.14 7.24
C GLU A 41 -5.19 -14.87 8.10
N THR A 42 -5.19 -13.71 7.43
CA THR A 42 -5.15 -12.42 8.11
C THR A 42 -6.42 -12.22 8.94
N GLN A 43 -7.61 -12.42 8.38
CA GLN A 43 -8.90 -12.32 9.08
C GLN A 43 -8.98 -13.23 10.31
N ASP A 44 -8.54 -14.48 10.19
CA ASP A 44 -8.54 -15.44 11.30
C ASP A 44 -7.66 -14.94 12.46
N TYR A 45 -6.53 -14.31 12.13
CA TYR A 45 -5.66 -13.66 13.11
C TYR A 45 -6.35 -12.47 13.80
N ILE A 46 -7.06 -11.60 13.05
CA ILE A 46 -7.81 -10.47 13.64
C ILE A 46 -8.87 -10.95 14.62
N ALA A 47 -9.67 -11.93 14.19
CA ALA A 47 -10.76 -12.45 15.00
C ALA A 47 -10.25 -13.03 16.33
N SER A 48 -9.03 -13.57 16.33
CA SER A 48 -8.37 -14.16 17.49
C SER A 48 -7.63 -13.13 18.35
N ASN A 49 -7.13 -12.04 17.74
CA ASN A 49 -6.20 -11.12 18.36
C ASN A 49 -6.74 -9.69 18.32
N LYS A 50 -7.02 -9.11 19.48
CA LYS A 50 -7.47 -7.70 19.62
C LYS A 50 -6.29 -6.71 19.59
N THR A 51 -5.43 -6.82 18.59
CA THR A 51 -4.24 -5.98 18.45
C THR A 51 -4.52 -4.77 17.56
N GLU A 52 -4.09 -3.58 17.96
CA GLU A 52 -4.20 -2.39 17.11
C GLU A 52 -3.03 -2.35 16.11
N LEU A 53 -3.33 -2.36 14.81
CA LEU A 53 -2.31 -2.31 13.75
C LEU A 53 -1.81 -0.89 13.47
N PHE A 54 -0.57 -0.82 12.97
CA PHE A 54 -0.04 0.41 12.41
C PHE A 54 -0.36 0.56 10.93
N LEU A 55 0.01 -0.42 10.10
CA LEU A 55 -0.19 -0.43 8.64
C LEU A 55 -0.49 -1.84 8.16
N LEU A 56 -1.22 -1.93 7.05
CA LEU A 56 -1.41 -3.19 6.32
C LEU A 56 -1.04 -3.00 4.86
N PHE A 57 -0.23 -3.91 4.33
CA PHE A 57 0.12 -3.99 2.92
C PHE A 57 -0.40 -5.30 2.34
N SER A 58 -1.15 -5.24 1.24
CA SER A 58 -1.64 -6.43 0.53
C SER A 58 -1.12 -6.44 -0.89
N ASN A 59 -0.53 -7.56 -1.31
CA ASN A 59 -0.22 -7.75 -2.73
C ASN A 59 -1.53 -7.72 -3.54
N VAL A 60 -1.56 -6.99 -4.66
CA VAL A 60 -2.69 -6.95 -5.60
C VAL A 60 -3.04 -8.31 -6.17
N LEU A 61 -2.10 -9.26 -6.17
CA LEU A 61 -2.35 -10.63 -6.63
C LEU A 61 -3.41 -11.34 -5.78
N GLN A 62 -3.61 -10.90 -4.53
CA GLN A 62 -4.71 -11.38 -3.69
C GLN A 62 -6.10 -11.13 -4.29
N PHE A 63 -6.24 -10.34 -5.36
CA PHE A 63 -7.53 -9.96 -5.93
C PHE A 63 -7.76 -10.47 -7.37
N HIS A 64 -7.05 -11.55 -7.78
CA HIS A 64 -7.29 -12.20 -9.07
C HIS A 64 -8.63 -12.96 -9.15
N GLU A 65 -9.07 -13.23 -10.38
CA GLU A 65 -10.48 -13.36 -10.80
C GLU A 65 -11.33 -14.39 -10.05
N GLU A 66 -10.76 -15.49 -9.55
CA GLU A 66 -11.55 -16.58 -8.94
C GLU A 66 -12.23 -16.16 -7.62
N ASN A 67 -11.61 -15.27 -6.84
CA ASN A 67 -12.10 -14.88 -5.49
C ASN A 67 -12.16 -13.37 -5.28
N LYS A 68 -12.09 -12.59 -6.36
CA LYS A 68 -11.93 -11.13 -6.33
C LYS A 68 -12.93 -10.42 -5.43
N GLN A 69 -14.23 -10.70 -5.57
CA GLN A 69 -15.27 -9.99 -4.80
C GLN A 69 -15.18 -10.28 -3.29
N ASP A 70 -14.94 -11.53 -2.92
CA ASP A 70 -14.87 -11.91 -1.52
C ASP A 70 -13.58 -11.39 -0.88
N ASN A 71 -12.48 -11.38 -1.62
CA ASN A 71 -11.23 -10.76 -1.18
C ASN A 71 -11.37 -9.25 -0.97
N TYR A 72 -12.13 -8.52 -1.82
CA TYR A 72 -12.44 -7.11 -1.55
C TYR A 72 -13.29 -6.92 -0.30
N LYS A 73 -14.31 -7.75 -0.07
CA LYS A 73 -15.11 -7.69 1.16
C LYS A 73 -14.24 -7.95 2.38
N ASN A 74 -13.37 -8.96 2.30
CA ASN A 74 -12.46 -9.32 3.36
C ASN A 74 -11.50 -8.18 3.67
N TYR A 75 -10.80 -7.66 2.66
CA TYR A 75 -9.93 -6.50 2.81
C TYR A 75 -10.65 -5.29 3.44
N ASN A 76 -11.83 -4.93 2.94
CA ASN A 76 -12.60 -3.82 3.52
C ASN A 76 -12.98 -4.07 4.98
N SER A 77 -13.38 -5.31 5.33
CA SER A 77 -13.68 -5.67 6.72
C SER A 77 -12.45 -5.54 7.62
N ILE A 78 -11.29 -6.01 7.17
CA ILE A 78 -10.01 -5.91 7.88
C ILE A 78 -9.67 -4.42 8.15
N CYS A 79 -9.79 -3.58 7.12
CA CYS A 79 -9.45 -2.16 7.23
C CYS A 79 -10.39 -1.40 8.16
N LEU A 80 -11.69 -1.74 8.15
CA LEU A 80 -12.67 -1.18 9.08
C LEU A 80 -12.42 -1.63 10.52
N GLU A 81 -12.08 -2.91 10.73
CA GLU A 81 -11.88 -3.48 12.05
C GLU A 81 -10.64 -2.93 12.75
N PHE A 82 -9.52 -2.81 12.04
CA PHE A 82 -8.29 -2.29 12.63
C PHE A 82 -8.19 -0.76 12.66
N ASN A 83 -9.03 -0.06 11.90
CA ASN A 83 -8.99 1.39 11.77
C ASN A 83 -7.55 1.91 11.48
N CYS A 84 -6.87 1.22 10.57
CA CYS A 84 -5.51 1.52 10.12
C CYS A 84 -5.47 1.75 8.61
N PRO A 85 -4.43 2.42 8.08
CA PRO A 85 -4.24 2.54 6.64
C PRO A 85 -3.92 1.16 6.05
N CYS A 86 -4.71 0.75 5.07
CA CYS A 86 -4.44 -0.43 4.27
C CYS A 86 -4.00 -0.01 2.86
N LEU A 87 -2.99 -0.66 2.31
CA LEU A 87 -2.35 -0.25 1.07
C LEU A 87 -2.16 -1.46 0.17
N PHE A 88 -2.42 -1.31 -1.13
CA PHE A 88 -2.10 -2.34 -2.12
C PHE A 88 -0.68 -2.16 -2.64
N TYR A 89 0.02 -3.24 -3.04
CA TYR A 89 1.28 -3.14 -3.76
C TYR A 89 1.44 -4.26 -4.80
N SER A 90 2.40 -4.12 -5.70
CA SER A 90 2.78 -5.15 -6.70
C SER A 90 4.28 -5.08 -6.94
N ILE A 91 4.96 -6.23 -6.97
CA ILE A 91 6.39 -6.35 -7.31
C ILE A 91 6.59 -6.93 -8.73
N GLN A 92 5.83 -7.97 -9.10
CA GLN A 92 6.02 -8.69 -10.38
C GLN A 92 5.31 -8.06 -11.59
N HIS A 93 4.22 -7.33 -11.36
CA HIS A 93 3.61 -6.51 -12.42
C HIS A 93 4.20 -5.11 -12.29
N ALA A 94 4.71 -4.58 -13.40
CA ALA A 94 5.54 -3.37 -13.61
C ALA A 94 5.00 -2.02 -13.08
N ASN A 95 4.13 -2.06 -12.07
CA ASN A 95 3.33 -0.98 -11.54
C ASN A 95 3.45 -1.03 -10.00
N CYS A 96 4.64 -0.74 -9.46
CA CYS A 96 4.82 -0.44 -8.03
C CYS A 96 4.14 0.90 -7.71
N PHE A 97 2.81 0.92 -7.67
CA PHE A 97 2.09 2.04 -7.11
C PHE A 97 1.03 1.54 -6.17
N ILE A 98 1.07 2.14 -4.99
CA ILE A 98 0.07 1.96 -3.97
C ILE A 98 -1.20 2.59 -4.49
N ILE A 99 -2.16 1.72 -4.79
CA ILE A 99 -3.45 2.11 -5.30
C ILE A 99 -4.21 2.72 -4.13
N ASP A 100 -4.63 3.97 -4.31
CA ASP A 100 -5.52 4.67 -3.39
C ASP A 100 -6.71 3.75 -3.07
N THR A 101 -6.95 3.52 -1.78
CA THR A 101 -8.01 2.68 -1.22
C THR A 101 -9.41 3.01 -1.72
N TYR A 102 -9.62 4.20 -2.30
CA TYR A 102 -10.90 4.61 -2.88
C TYR A 102 -11.05 4.30 -4.37
N SER A 103 -10.02 3.74 -5.00
CA SER A 103 -10.02 3.38 -6.42
C SER A 103 -10.04 1.87 -6.60
N ILE A 104 -11.05 1.36 -7.31
CA ILE A 104 -11.04 -0.02 -7.82
C ILE A 104 -9.79 -0.14 -8.70
N PRO A 105 -8.87 -1.09 -8.46
CA PRO A 105 -7.71 -1.31 -9.31
C PRO A 105 -8.12 -1.47 -10.77
N THR A 106 -7.93 -0.42 -11.57
CA THR A 106 -8.12 -0.46 -13.00
C THR A 106 -6.84 -1.04 -13.60
N GLN A 107 -7.02 -2.08 -14.40
CA GLN A 107 -6.01 -3.00 -14.96
C GLN A 107 -5.03 -2.33 -15.95
N SER A 108 -4.91 -1.00 -15.95
CA SER A 108 -4.43 -0.20 -17.09
C SER A 108 -3.40 0.85 -16.70
N TYR A 109 -2.36 0.49 -15.94
CA TYR A 109 -1.22 1.39 -15.67
C TYR A 109 0.13 0.75 -15.99
N PHE A 110 0.31 0.16 -17.16
CA PHE A 110 1.57 -0.46 -17.56
C PHE A 110 2.70 0.55 -17.84
N ILE A 111 3.89 0.25 -17.28
CA ILE A 111 5.29 0.39 -17.76
C ILE A 111 6.22 1.13 -16.78
N THR A 112 7.03 0.37 -16.02
CA THR A 112 8.52 0.37 -15.99
C THR A 112 9.01 -0.79 -15.09
N PRO A 113 10.22 -1.34 -15.25
CA PRO A 113 10.66 -2.48 -14.43
C PRO A 113 10.72 -2.13 -12.94
N PHE A 114 10.57 -3.15 -12.08
CA PHE A 114 10.72 -3.04 -10.63
C PHE A 114 12.06 -2.36 -10.28
N ASP A 115 11.98 -1.31 -9.47
CA ASP A 115 13.11 -0.56 -8.93
C ASP A 115 13.01 -0.61 -7.41
N GLU A 116 13.94 -1.34 -6.79
CA GLU A 116 14.01 -1.55 -5.35
C GLU A 116 14.21 -0.24 -4.58
N GLU A 117 15.07 0.66 -5.06
CA GLU A 117 15.32 1.95 -4.40
C GLU A 117 14.06 2.82 -4.41
N LYS A 118 13.34 2.83 -5.54
CA LYS A 118 12.08 3.53 -5.66
C LYS A 118 11.01 2.93 -4.74
N PHE A 119 10.90 1.60 -4.70
CA PHE A 119 9.96 0.90 -3.84
C PHE A 119 10.23 1.22 -2.36
N LYS A 120 11.49 1.15 -1.94
CA LYS A 120 11.95 1.53 -0.61
C LYS A 120 11.64 2.99 -0.29
N SER A 121 11.89 3.92 -1.22
CA SER A 121 11.60 5.35 -1.04
C SER A 121 10.10 5.62 -0.84
N VAL A 122 9.24 4.91 -1.58
CA VAL A 122 7.79 4.97 -1.43
C VAL A 122 7.37 4.44 -0.06
N LEU A 123 7.84 3.24 0.34
CA LEU A 123 7.58 2.66 1.66
C LEU A 123 8.02 3.59 2.80
N ASN A 124 9.21 4.17 2.71
CA ASN A 124 9.70 5.11 3.71
C ASN A 124 8.77 6.33 3.81
N SER A 125 8.36 6.89 2.68
CA SER A 125 7.50 8.07 2.65
C SER A 125 6.14 7.84 3.32
N ILE A 126 5.57 6.65 3.15
CA ILE A 126 4.30 6.26 3.78
C ILE A 126 4.47 6.11 5.28
N VAL A 127 5.51 5.38 5.70
CA VAL A 127 5.80 5.18 7.12
C VAL A 127 6.03 6.54 7.79
N GLU A 128 6.85 7.41 7.19
CA GLU A 128 7.10 8.76 7.72
C GLU A 128 5.85 9.63 7.79
N TYR A 129 4.98 9.54 6.76
CA TYR A 129 3.71 10.25 6.74
C TYR A 129 2.82 9.81 7.91
N TRP A 130 2.60 8.50 8.09
CA TRP A 130 1.73 7.98 9.14
C TRP A 130 2.34 8.04 10.55
N LEU A 131 3.67 8.05 10.67
CA LEU A 131 4.35 8.40 11.92
C LEU A 131 4.21 9.89 12.27
N GLY A 132 3.84 10.74 11.31
CA GLY A 132 3.77 12.20 11.47
C GLY A 132 5.15 12.86 11.48
N LYS A 133 6.16 12.23 10.87
CA LYS A 133 7.53 12.75 10.74
C LYS A 133 7.69 13.69 9.55
N LYS A 134 6.88 13.53 8.50
CA LYS A 134 6.80 14.48 7.39
C LYS A 134 5.75 15.55 7.68
N SER A 135 6.18 16.82 7.74
CA SER A 135 5.29 17.91 7.35
C SER A 135 5.09 17.80 5.84
N VAL A 136 3.85 17.93 5.38
CA VAL A 136 3.57 18.05 3.94
C VAL A 136 4.31 19.29 3.45
N GLN A 137 5.50 19.11 2.87
CA GLN A 137 6.02 20.10 1.96
C GLN A 137 5.11 19.98 0.73
N ASN A 138 4.29 21.00 0.52
CA ASN A 138 3.59 21.17 -0.75
C ASN A 138 4.67 21.22 -1.83
N ASP A 139 4.93 20.10 -2.49
CA ASP A 139 5.60 20.13 -3.77
C ASP A 139 4.68 20.92 -4.70
N GLU A 140 5.02 22.20 -4.86
CA GLU A 140 4.36 23.10 -5.77
C GLU A 140 4.33 22.43 -7.14
N ILE A 141 3.13 22.08 -7.63
CA ILE A 141 2.92 21.85 -9.05
C ILE A 141 3.56 23.04 -9.77
N PRO A 142 4.55 22.84 -10.65
CA PRO A 142 5.14 23.94 -11.39
C PRO A 142 4.02 24.72 -12.07
N LYS A 143 3.95 26.02 -11.82
CA LYS A 143 2.94 26.93 -12.39
C LYS A 143 2.96 27.00 -13.93
N SER A 144 3.78 26.21 -14.61
CA SER A 144 3.94 26.23 -16.07
C SER A 144 2.92 25.44 -16.88
N GLU A 145 1.98 24.70 -16.27
CA GLU A 145 0.96 23.93 -17.03
C GLU A 145 -0.49 24.41 -16.85
N LYS A 146 -0.73 25.52 -16.13
CA LYS A 146 -2.08 26.10 -16.01
C LYS A 146 -2.49 27.02 -17.17
N GLU A 147 -1.60 27.29 -18.13
CA GLU A 147 -1.88 28.15 -19.29
C GLU A 147 -1.62 27.45 -20.62
N SER A 148 -2.30 26.34 -20.89
CA SER A 148 -2.36 25.83 -22.27
C SER A 148 -3.59 24.96 -22.54
N LYS A 149 -4.80 25.44 -22.17
CA LYS A 149 -6.07 24.85 -22.64
C LYS A 149 -7.25 25.83 -22.55
N PHE A 150 -7.08 27.04 -23.06
CA PHE A 150 -8.21 27.82 -23.61
C PHE A 150 -8.11 27.78 -25.13
N ILE A 151 -8.58 26.68 -25.72
CA ILE A 151 -8.85 26.62 -27.15
C ILE A 151 -10.03 27.55 -27.42
N LYS A 152 -9.76 28.61 -28.19
CA LYS A 152 -10.75 29.54 -28.75
C LYS A 152 -11.83 28.73 -29.47
N LYS A 153 -13.11 28.92 -29.10
CA LYS A 153 -14.24 28.55 -29.96
C LYS A 153 -14.25 29.50 -31.17
N PRO A 154 -14.31 29.00 -32.42
CA PRO A 154 -14.60 29.87 -33.55
C PRO A 154 -16.09 30.23 -33.59
N SER A 155 -16.32 31.44 -34.10
CA SER A 155 -17.57 32.17 -34.28
C SER A 155 -18.56 31.50 -35.23
#